data_AF-A0AAW0FWV9-F1
#
_entry.id   AF-A0AAW0FWV9-F1
#
_cell.length_a   1.000
_cell.length_b   1.000
_cell.length_c   1.000
_cell.angle_alpha   90.00
_cell.angle_beta   90.00
_cell.angle_gamma   90.00
#
_symmetry.space_group_name_H-M   'P 1'
#
loop_
_entity.id
_entity.type
_entity.pdbx_description
1 polymer ?
#
loop_
_entity_poly.entity_id
_entity_poly.type
_entity_poly.pdbx_seq_one_letter_code
_entity_poly.pdbx_strand_id
1 'polypeptide(L)'
;MDIISQIKPRVKLAAKLSDANLSNTATRKEDSWVKQAADDLGLEDLSDIENFEDDIIKKQRKRKEGKTITKEEAKQLKYQLNELLNTQLRKNHRRSYLTSGLENLAHQMVSGKTHQQILGHKESKALDELRKKPQSKAKINKKKNKEALDFF
;
A
#
# COMPACT_ATOMS: atom_id res chain seq x y z
N MET A 1 -4.56 -21.12 -9.85
CA MET A 1 -4.22 -19.68 -9.80
C MET A 1 -3.29 -19.46 -8.63
N ASP A 2 -2.07 -19.00 -8.92
CA ASP A 2 -1.06 -18.66 -7.93
C ASP A 2 -1.47 -17.38 -7.17
N ILE A 3 -0.96 -17.17 -5.96
CA ILE A 3 -1.19 -15.94 -5.21
C ILE A 3 -0.52 -14.75 -5.90
N ILE A 4 0.63 -14.98 -6.55
CA ILE A 4 1.36 -13.95 -7.29
C ILE A 4 0.51 -13.44 -8.46
N SER A 5 -0.20 -14.33 -9.15
CA SER A 5 -1.07 -13.93 -10.27
C SER A 5 -2.27 -13.10 -9.80
N GLN A 6 -2.73 -13.26 -8.56
CA GLN A 6 -3.79 -12.43 -7.95
C GLN A 6 -3.27 -11.04 -7.52
N ILE A 7 -2.04 -10.97 -7.02
CA ILE A 7 -1.45 -9.73 -6.48
C ILE A 7 -0.92 -8.83 -7.59
N LYS A 8 -0.31 -9.40 -8.64
CA LYS A 8 0.30 -8.67 -9.75
C LYS A 8 -0.61 -7.59 -10.37
N PRO A 9 -1.90 -7.83 -10.71
CA PRO A 9 -2.76 -6.77 -11.26
C PRO A 9 -3.01 -5.64 -10.27
N ARG A 10 -3.14 -5.94 -8.97
CA ARG A 10 -3.36 -4.93 -7.92
C ARG A 10 -2.16 -4.01 -7.77
N VAL A 11 -0.96 -4.58 -7.74
CA VAL A 11 0.30 -3.82 -7.62
C VAL A 11 0.52 -2.95 -8.85
N LYS A 12 0.24 -3.45 -10.05
CA LYS A 12 0.35 -2.65 -11.28
C LYS A 12 -0.55 -1.42 -11.26
N LEU A 13 -1.82 -1.58 -10.86
CA LEU A 13 -2.75 -0.45 -10.76
C LEU A 13 -2.35 0.54 -9.66
N ALA A 14 -1.94 0.05 -8.50
CA ALA A 14 -1.48 0.89 -7.40
C ALA A 14 -0.22 1.69 -7.78
N ALA A 15 0.76 1.06 -8.43
CA ALA A 15 1.96 1.72 -8.90
C ALA A 15 1.63 2.83 -9.92
N LYS A 16 0.79 2.51 -10.92
CA LYS A 16 0.33 3.50 -11.91
C LYS A 16 -0.34 4.72 -11.26
N LEU A 17 -1.21 4.48 -10.28
CA LEU A 17 -1.89 5.56 -9.56
C LEU A 17 -0.92 6.38 -8.70
N SER A 18 0.06 5.73 -8.08
CA SER A 18 1.08 6.41 -7.27
C SER A 18 2.00 7.27 -8.11
N ASP A 19 2.46 6.77 -9.26
CA ASP A 19 3.30 7.51 -10.20
C ASP A 19 2.58 8.76 -10.72
N ALA A 20 1.28 8.63 -11.03
CA ALA A 20 0.46 9.76 -11.47
C ALA A 20 0.25 10.81 -10.38
N ASN A 21 0.03 10.40 -9.13
CA ASN A 21 -0.07 11.33 -8.00
C ASN A 21 1.27 12.05 -7.75
N LEU A 22 2.39 11.33 -7.82
CA LEU A 22 3.72 11.92 -7.68
C LEU A 22 4.00 12.94 -8.78
N SER A 23 3.68 12.61 -10.04
CA SER A 23 3.82 13.53 -11.17
C SER A 23 2.97 14.78 -11.00
N ASN A 24 1.68 14.63 -10.66
CA ASN A 24 0.79 15.78 -10.46
C ASN A 24 1.19 16.67 -9.29
N THR A 25 1.72 16.09 -8.20
CA THR A 25 2.18 16.88 -7.06
C THR A 25 3.51 17.57 -7.32
N ALA A 26 4.42 16.94 -8.06
CA ALA A 26 5.68 17.55 -8.47
C ALA A 26 5.44 18.78 -9.36
N THR A 27 4.62 18.65 -10.42
CA THR A 27 4.31 19.77 -11.32
C THR A 27 3.68 20.95 -10.58
N ARG A 28 2.71 20.70 -9.68
CA ARG A 28 2.08 21.78 -8.89
C ARG A 28 3.04 22.50 -7.96
N LYS A 29 4.01 21.78 -7.39
CA LYS A 29 5.01 22.38 -6.50
C LYS A 29 6.00 23.22 -7.29
N GLU A 30 6.43 22.73 -8.46
CA GLU A 30 7.28 23.48 -9.39
C GLU A 30 6.61 24.80 -9.78
N ASP A 31 5.33 24.79 -10.20
CA ASP A 31 4.59 26.01 -10.53
C ASP A 31 4.47 26.98 -9.35
N SER A 32 4.22 26.44 -8.15
CA SER A 32 4.09 27.27 -6.93
C SER A 32 5.42 27.90 -6.52
N TRP A 33 6.54 27.19 -6.67
CA TRP A 33 7.87 27.70 -6.34
C TRP A 33 8.32 28.77 -7.31
N VAL A 34 8.06 28.59 -8.61
CA VAL A 34 8.40 29.60 -9.62
C VAL A 34 7.64 30.91 -9.36
N LYS A 35 6.33 30.82 -9.07
CA LYS A 35 5.52 32.01 -8.74
C LYS A 35 6.02 32.71 -7.48
N GLN A 36 6.25 31.95 -6.41
CA GLN A 36 6.73 32.52 -5.15
C GLN A 36 8.11 33.17 -5.28
N ALA A 37 9.02 32.57 -6.07
CA ALA A 37 10.33 33.15 -6.32
C ALA A 37 10.24 34.44 -7.16
N ALA A 38 9.33 34.47 -8.14
CA ALA A 38 9.09 35.67 -8.93
C ALA A 38 8.51 36.82 -8.08
N ASP A 39 7.57 36.51 -7.18
CA ASP A 39 7.02 37.48 -6.22
C ASP A 39 8.12 38.04 -5.29
N ASP A 40 9.03 37.19 -4.80
CA ASP A 40 10.16 37.60 -3.93
C ASP A 40 11.18 38.49 -4.67
N LEU A 41 11.35 38.27 -5.98
CA LEU A 41 12.20 39.07 -6.86
C LEU A 41 11.51 40.35 -7.38
N GLY A 42 10.22 40.54 -7.09
CA GLY A 42 9.44 41.68 -7.59
C GLY A 42 9.22 41.65 -9.11
N LEU A 43 9.23 40.47 -9.72
CA LEU A 43 9.00 40.28 -11.16
C LEU A 43 7.48 40.14 -11.41
N GLU A 44 6.84 41.21 -11.88
CA GLU A 44 5.39 41.20 -12.21
C GLU A 44 5.07 40.48 -13.53
N ASP A 45 6.05 40.34 -14.43
CA ASP A 45 5.89 39.69 -15.72
C ASP A 45 6.68 38.37 -15.79
N LEU A 46 5.96 37.25 -15.72
CA LEU A 46 6.52 35.90 -15.87
C LEU A 46 6.46 35.39 -17.32
N SER A 47 5.95 36.19 -18.27
CA SER A 47 5.75 35.73 -19.65
C SER A 47 7.04 35.30 -20.36
N ASP A 48 8.17 35.94 -20.03
CA ASP A 48 9.49 35.56 -20.53
C ASP A 48 10.03 34.27 -19.86
N ILE A 49 9.67 34.01 -18.61
CA ILE A 49 10.11 32.83 -17.84
C ILE A 49 9.34 31.57 -18.26
N GLU A 50 8.05 31.68 -18.58
CA GLU A 50 7.26 30.56 -19.13
C GLU A 50 7.83 30.06 -20.46
N ASN A 51 8.47 30.94 -21.24
CA ASN A 51 9.15 30.60 -22.49
C ASN A 51 10.62 30.18 -22.28
N PHE A 52 11.19 30.43 -21.10
CA PHE A 52 12.55 30.05 -20.74
C PHE A 52 12.59 28.62 -20.20
N GLU A 53 12.44 27.64 -21.09
CA GLU A 53 12.64 26.23 -20.76
C GLU A 53 14.01 25.74 -21.27
N ASP A 54 14.90 25.40 -20.34
CA ASP A 54 16.10 24.62 -20.65
C ASP A 54 15.71 23.24 -21.24
N ASP A 55 16.46 22.77 -22.23
CA ASP A 55 16.21 21.51 -22.94
C ASP A 55 16.15 20.30 -22.00
N ILE A 56 16.91 20.35 -20.89
CA ILE A 56 16.91 19.34 -19.84
C ILE A 56 15.57 19.33 -19.09
N ILE A 57 15.07 20.52 -18.71
CA ILE A 57 13.81 20.70 -18.00
C ILE A 57 12.65 20.27 -18.89
N LYS A 58 12.64 20.71 -20.15
CA LYS A 58 11.64 20.33 -21.16
C LYS A 58 11.56 18.83 -21.37
N LYS A 59 12.71 18.14 -21.43
CA LYS A 59 12.77 16.67 -21.54
C LYS A 59 12.22 15.97 -20.29
N GLN A 60 12.49 16.50 -19.10
CA GLN A 60 11.96 15.96 -17.85
C GLN A 60 10.44 16.18 -17.74
N ARG A 61 9.98 17.38 -18.05
CA ARG A 61 8.55 17.74 -18.07
C ARG A 61 7.78 16.88 -19.05
N LYS A 62 8.24 16.71 -20.29
CA LYS A 62 7.61 15.84 -21.29
C LYS A 62 7.53 14.37 -20.84
N ARG A 63 8.53 13.88 -20.10
CA ARG A 63 8.51 12.54 -19.49
C ARG A 63 7.51 12.42 -18.34
N LYS A 64 7.27 13.50 -17.58
CA LYS A 64 6.28 13.58 -16.50
C LYS A 64 4.86 13.72 -17.07
N GLU A 65 4.66 14.59 -18.05
CA GLU A 65 3.38 14.79 -18.75
C GLU A 65 2.84 13.50 -19.36
N GLY A 66 3.70 12.69 -20.00
CA GLY A 66 3.29 11.37 -20.51
C GLY A 66 2.88 10.35 -19.44
N LYS A 67 3.13 10.64 -18.16
CA LYS A 67 2.70 9.85 -16.99
C LYS A 67 1.55 10.50 -16.23
N THR A 68 1.12 11.69 -16.63
CA THR A 68 -0.07 12.32 -16.07
C THR A 68 -1.30 11.58 -16.57
N ILE A 69 -2.22 11.32 -15.65
CA ILE A 69 -3.48 10.62 -15.91
C ILE A 69 -4.58 11.65 -15.69
N THR A 70 -5.62 11.64 -16.52
CA THR A 70 -6.76 12.56 -16.33
C THR A 70 -7.48 12.26 -15.01
N LYS A 71 -8.20 13.23 -14.45
CA LYS A 71 -8.95 13.03 -13.20
C LYS A 71 -9.99 11.90 -13.33
N GLU A 72 -10.60 11.77 -14.51
CA GLU A 72 -11.60 10.74 -14.81
C GLU A 72 -10.98 9.35 -14.88
N GLU A 73 -9.88 9.21 -15.63
CA GLU A 73 -9.11 7.97 -15.69
C GLU A 73 -8.57 7.57 -14.31
N ALA A 74 -8.09 8.52 -13.51
CA ALA A 74 -7.66 8.26 -12.14
C ALA A 74 -8.81 7.75 -11.25
N LYS A 75 -10.03 8.26 -11.44
CA LYS A 75 -11.23 7.79 -10.74
C LYS A 75 -11.61 6.37 -11.16
N GLN A 76 -11.56 6.08 -12.46
CA GLN A 76 -11.79 4.73 -13.01
C GLN A 76 -10.77 3.72 -12.48
N LEU A 77 -9.48 4.06 -12.49
CA LEU A 77 -8.41 3.19 -11.97
C LEU A 77 -8.55 2.96 -10.46
N LYS A 78 -8.96 3.97 -9.70
CA LYS A 78 -9.28 3.82 -8.27
C LYS A 78 -10.45 2.86 -8.05
N TYR A 79 -11.52 2.99 -8.84
CA TYR A 79 -12.66 2.10 -8.77
C TYR A 79 -12.26 0.65 -9.06
N GLN A 80 -11.54 0.42 -10.15
CA GLN A 80 -11.04 -0.90 -10.53
C GLN A 80 -10.11 -1.50 -9.47
N LEU A 81 -9.24 -0.68 -8.88
CA LEU A 81 -8.36 -1.13 -7.79
C LEU A 81 -9.19 -1.53 -6.55
N ASN A 82 -10.20 -0.75 -6.17
CA ASN A 82 -11.08 -1.07 -5.05
C ASN A 82 -11.86 -2.36 -5.29
N GLU A 83 -12.36 -2.58 -6.50
CA GLU A 83 -13.03 -3.83 -6.87
C GLU A 83 -12.09 -5.04 -6.67
N LEU A 84 -10.85 -4.95 -7.15
CA LEU A 84 -9.87 -6.01 -6.95
C LEU A 84 -9.48 -6.20 -5.47
N LEU A 85 -9.39 -5.13 -4.69
CA LEU A 85 -9.06 -5.20 -3.26
C LEU A 85 -10.19 -5.81 -2.42
N ASN A 86 -11.45 -5.61 -2.81
CA ASN A 86 -12.60 -6.24 -2.17
C ASN A 86 -12.62 -7.77 -2.34
N THR A 87 -11.90 -8.29 -3.34
CA THR A 87 -11.73 -9.74 -3.50
C THR A 87 -10.66 -10.30 -2.55
N GLN A 88 -11.05 -11.23 -1.69
CA GLN A 88 -10.14 -11.90 -0.76
C GLN A 88 -9.04 -12.69 -1.50
N LEU A 89 -7.79 -12.51 -1.09
CA LEU A 89 -6.66 -13.32 -1.59
C LEU A 89 -6.76 -14.75 -1.07
N ARG A 90 -6.57 -15.73 -1.96
CA ARG A 90 -6.65 -17.16 -1.61
C ARG A 90 -5.38 -17.88 -2.04
N LYS A 91 -4.72 -18.56 -1.09
CA LYS A 91 -3.56 -19.42 -1.34
C LYS A 91 -3.96 -20.73 -2.04
N ASN A 92 -5.19 -21.22 -1.80
CA ASN A 92 -5.72 -22.43 -2.41
C ASN A 92 -7.15 -22.17 -2.94
N HIS A 93 -7.44 -22.65 -4.16
CA HIS A 93 -8.68 -22.33 -4.89
C HIS A 93 -9.85 -23.25 -4.55
N ARG A 94 -9.60 -24.36 -3.85
CA ARG A 94 -10.65 -25.31 -3.48
C ARG A 94 -11.51 -24.67 -2.39
N ARG A 95 -12.75 -24.29 -2.74
CA ARG A 95 -13.75 -23.74 -1.80
C ARG A 95 -14.52 -24.83 -1.05
N SER A 96 -14.63 -26.01 -1.64
CA SER A 96 -15.61 -27.02 -1.22
C SER A 96 -15.07 -28.08 -0.26
N TYR A 97 -13.77 -28.06 0.07
CA TYR A 97 -13.16 -29.11 0.88
C TYR A 97 -12.67 -28.58 2.22
N LEU A 98 -13.14 -29.22 3.30
CA LEU A 98 -12.71 -29.02 4.70
C LEU A 98 -11.19 -29.17 4.90
N THR A 99 -10.52 -29.84 3.97
CA THR A 99 -9.07 -30.05 3.97
C THR A 99 -8.27 -28.84 3.47
N SER A 100 -8.94 -27.81 2.97
CA SER A 100 -8.32 -26.66 2.33
C SER A 100 -8.44 -25.39 3.18
N GLY A 101 -7.42 -24.52 3.13
CA GLY A 101 -7.40 -23.25 3.87
C GLY A 101 -6.07 -22.99 4.59
N LEU A 102 -6.03 -21.93 5.39
CA LEU A 102 -4.94 -21.66 6.33
C LEU A 102 -4.95 -22.68 7.47
N GLU A 103 -6.15 -23.12 7.85
CA GLU A 103 -6.43 -24.05 8.93
C GLU A 103 -7.25 -25.21 8.37
N ASN A 104 -6.66 -26.40 8.36
CA ASN A 104 -7.30 -27.59 7.79
C ASN A 104 -8.26 -28.19 8.82
N LEU A 105 -9.55 -27.95 8.64
CA LEU A 105 -10.61 -28.38 9.55
C LEU A 105 -10.67 -29.91 9.64
N ALA A 106 -10.52 -30.62 8.53
CA ALA A 106 -10.51 -32.09 8.52
C ALA A 106 -9.34 -32.64 9.37
N HIS A 107 -8.15 -32.04 9.25
CA HIS A 107 -7.01 -32.42 10.08
C HIS A 107 -7.25 -32.10 11.55
N GLN A 108 -7.84 -30.93 11.87
CA GLN A 108 -8.19 -30.60 13.25
C GLN A 108 -9.14 -31.64 13.86
N MET A 109 -10.21 -32.00 13.14
CA MET A 109 -11.18 -33.02 13.57
C MET A 109 -10.52 -34.38 13.80
N VAL A 110 -9.67 -34.83 12.86
CA VAL A 110 -8.93 -36.09 13.01
C VAL A 110 -7.92 -36.04 14.16
N SER A 111 -7.28 -34.88 14.38
CA SER A 111 -6.28 -34.71 15.45
C SER A 111 -6.88 -34.51 16.84
N GLY A 112 -8.21 -34.38 16.95
CA GLY A 112 -8.91 -34.09 18.20
C GLY A 112 -8.66 -32.68 18.78
N LYS A 113 -7.97 -31.79 18.04
CA LYS A 113 -7.65 -30.41 18.49
C LYS A 113 -8.79 -29.43 18.18
N THR A 114 -10.02 -29.83 18.44
CA THR A 114 -11.23 -29.05 18.15
C THR A 114 -11.97 -28.71 19.43
N HIS A 115 -12.43 -27.48 19.57
CA HIS A 115 -13.29 -27.09 20.68
C HIS A 115 -14.60 -27.91 20.67
N GLN A 116 -14.99 -28.45 21.84
CA GLN A 116 -16.22 -29.25 22.01
C GLN A 116 -17.51 -28.59 21.48
N GLN A 117 -17.67 -27.26 21.61
CA GLN A 117 -18.91 -26.56 21.28
C GLN A 117 -18.83 -25.80 19.95
N ILE A 118 -17.63 -25.46 19.48
CA ILE A 118 -17.42 -24.52 18.36
C ILE A 118 -16.53 -25.15 17.30
N LEU A 119 -17.10 -25.43 16.13
CA LEU A 119 -16.37 -25.98 15.00
C LEU A 119 -15.33 -24.97 14.46
N GLY A 120 -14.11 -25.44 14.20
CA GLY A 120 -13.02 -24.65 13.63
C GLY A 120 -12.21 -23.82 14.62
N HIS A 121 -12.56 -23.86 15.91
CA HIS A 121 -11.73 -23.31 16.97
C HIS A 121 -10.86 -24.40 17.60
N LYS A 122 -9.63 -24.05 17.97
CA LYS A 122 -8.75 -24.91 18.76
C LYS A 122 -9.23 -24.94 20.20
N GLU A 123 -9.01 -26.06 20.87
CA GLU A 123 -9.11 -26.09 22.34
C GLU A 123 -8.04 -25.18 22.93
N SER A 124 -8.46 -24.09 23.59
CA SER A 124 -7.61 -23.26 24.42
C SER A 124 -8.14 -23.26 25.86
N LYS A 125 -7.24 -23.47 26.82
CA LYS A 125 -7.54 -23.26 28.24
C LYS A 125 -7.28 -21.79 28.56
N ALA A 126 -8.17 -21.15 29.31
CA ALA A 126 -8.02 -19.74 29.72
C ALA A 126 -6.66 -19.47 30.42
N LEU A 127 -6.14 -20.46 31.15
CA LEU A 127 -4.83 -20.42 31.79
C LEU A 127 -3.66 -20.32 30.79
N ASP A 128 -3.75 -20.98 29.64
CA ASP A 128 -2.72 -20.93 28.59
C ASP A 128 -2.72 -19.58 27.87
N GLU A 129 -3.88 -18.95 27.73
CA GLU A 129 -4.01 -17.59 27.17
C GLU A 129 -3.44 -16.54 28.13
N LEU A 130 -3.69 -16.68 29.43
CA LEU A 130 -3.13 -15.80 30.46
C LEU A 130 -1.62 -15.97 30.63
N ARG A 131 -1.09 -17.21 30.51
CA ARG A 131 0.37 -17.48 30.52
C ARG A 131 1.07 -16.93 29.28
N LYS A 132 0.36 -16.77 28.15
CA LYS A 132 0.89 -16.09 26.96
C LYS A 132 1.03 -14.60 27.25
N LYS A 133 2.20 -14.23 27.78
CA LYS A 133 2.59 -12.82 28.01
C LYS A 133 2.29 -12.00 26.74
N PRO A 134 1.58 -10.86 26.84
CA PRO A 134 1.17 -10.08 25.68
C PRO A 134 2.40 -9.63 24.90
N GLN A 135 2.61 -10.21 23.72
CA GLN A 135 3.73 -9.93 22.82
C GLN A 135 3.72 -8.48 22.32
N SER A 136 2.62 -7.74 22.53
CA SER A 136 2.51 -6.31 22.21
C SER A 136 3.47 -5.47 23.06
N LYS A 137 3.58 -5.72 24.37
CA LYS A 137 4.46 -4.93 25.26
C LYS A 137 5.94 -5.26 25.08
N ALA A 138 6.27 -6.51 24.74
CA ALA A 138 7.65 -6.95 24.52
C ALA A 138 8.27 -6.36 23.23
N LYS A 139 7.48 -6.17 22.17
CA LYS A 139 7.95 -5.56 20.91
C LYS A 139 8.14 -4.05 21.03
N ILE A 140 7.30 -3.37 21.80
CA ILE A 140 7.41 -1.91 22.04
C ILE A 140 8.71 -1.58 22.79
N ASN A 141 9.06 -2.34 23.83
CA ASN A 141 10.30 -2.12 24.58
C ASN A 141 11.57 -2.44 23.76
N LYS A 142 11.53 -3.47 22.88
CA LYS A 142 12.65 -3.75 21.98
C LYS A 142 12.88 -2.66 20.93
N LYS A 143 11.83 -1.91 20.54
CA LYS A 143 11.95 -0.81 19.58
C LYS A 143 12.56 0.44 20.24
N LYS A 144 12.07 0.80 21.44
CA LYS A 144 12.63 1.89 22.26
C LYS A 144 14.10 1.70 22.61
N ASN A 145 14.50 0.48 22.95
CA ASN A 145 15.90 0.19 23.32
C ASN A 145 16.85 0.22 22.11
N LYS A 146 16.35 -0.03 20.88
CA LYS A 146 17.17 0.13 19.67
C LYS A 146 17.32 1.60 19.29
N GLU A 147 16.23 2.36 19.35
CA GLU A 147 16.24 3.81 19.08
C GLU A 147 17.13 4.59 20.08
N ALA A 148 17.29 4.10 21.31
CA ALA A 148 18.20 4.69 22.31
C ALA A 148 19.68 4.28 22.14
N LEU A 149 19.96 3.14 21.50
CA LEU A 149 21.33 2.67 21.22
C LEU A 149 21.91 3.26 19.94
N ASP A 150 21.05 3.69 19.00
CA ASP A 150 21.48 4.37 17.77
C ASP A 150 21.74 5.88 17.98
N PHE A 151 21.64 6.39 19.21
CA PHE A 151 21.82 7.81 19.59
C PHE A 151 23.06 8.07 20.47
N PHE A 152 23.86 7.03 20.76
CA PHE A 152 25.18 7.08 21.41
C PHE A 152 26.22 6.42 20.52
#